data_AF-A0A9P9J7H4-F1
#
_entry.id   AF-A0A9P9J7H4-F1
#
_cell.length_a   1.000
_cell.length_b   1.000
_cell.length_c   1.000
_cell.angle_alpha   90.00
_cell.angle_beta   90.00
_cell.angle_gamma   90.00
#
_symmetry.space_group_name_H-M   'P 1'
#
loop_
_entity.id
_entity.type
_entity.pdbx_description
1 polymer ?
#
loop_
_entity_poly.entity_id
_entity_poly.type
_entity_poly.pdbx_seq_one_letter_code
_entity_poly.pdbx_strand_id
1 'polypeptide(L)'
;MVDSFSLSVGAVATATGPQLSITVEFSGGLEMLFSHQRNHVLAIPAADKDGRAATIAYLIDYLCDHVMDDSRKDLFVLDNHLRPGILVLINDADWELEGEEAYEVQSGDSILFVSTLHGG
;
A
#
# COMPACT_ATOMS: atom_id res chain seq x y z
N MET A 1 49.61 1.38 -12.88
CA MET A 1 48.87 1.00 -11.67
C MET A 1 47.52 1.70 -11.77
N VAL A 2 46.60 1.09 -12.51
CA VAL A 2 45.21 1.56 -12.58
C VAL A 2 44.44 0.59 -11.70
N ASP A 3 43.98 1.06 -10.55
CA ASP A 3 43.11 0.27 -9.69
C ASP A 3 41.71 0.29 -10.31
N SER A 4 41.35 -0.84 -10.91
CA SER A 4 40.00 -1.16 -11.35
C SER A 4 39.10 -1.28 -10.12
N PHE A 5 38.48 -0.17 -9.72
CA PHE A 5 37.32 -0.20 -8.82
C PHE A 5 36.13 -0.78 -9.59
N SER A 6 35.94 -2.09 -9.45
CA SER A 6 34.72 -2.77 -9.85
C SER A 6 33.60 -2.31 -8.92
N LEU A 7 32.78 -1.36 -9.37
CA LEU A 7 31.50 -1.05 -8.75
C LEU A 7 30.63 -2.30 -8.83
N SER A 8 30.49 -2.98 -7.69
CA SER A 8 29.43 -3.95 -7.45
C SER A 8 28.11 -3.21 -7.63
N VAL A 9 27.46 -3.45 -8.77
CA VAL A 9 26.06 -3.09 -8.97
C VAL A 9 25.30 -3.90 -7.93
N GLY A 10 24.81 -3.22 -6.88
CA GLY A 10 23.88 -3.81 -5.93
C GLY A 10 22.65 -4.22 -6.70
N ALA A 11 22.50 -5.53 -6.91
CA ALA A 11 21.29 -6.11 -7.44
C ALA A 11 20.18 -5.83 -6.43
N VAL A 12 19.31 -4.88 -6.74
CA VAL A 12 18.00 -4.79 -6.10
C VAL A 12 17.31 -6.11 -6.44
N ALA A 13 17.12 -6.96 -5.44
CA ALA A 13 16.44 -8.22 -5.59
C ALA A 13 14.99 -7.92 -6.01
N THR A 14 14.71 -8.02 -7.31
CA THR A 14 13.36 -7.99 -7.84
C THR A 14 12.66 -9.26 -7.39
N ALA A 15 11.70 -9.15 -6.47
CA ALA A 15 10.81 -10.26 -6.13
C ALA A 15 10.19 -10.79 -7.44
N THR A 16 10.62 -11.97 -7.87
CA THR A 16 10.32 -12.55 -9.20
C THR A 16 8.98 -13.30 -9.20
N GLY A 17 8.00 -12.77 -8.48
CA GLY A 17 6.64 -13.32 -8.38
C GLY A 17 5.66 -12.61 -9.30
N PRO A 18 4.49 -13.22 -9.58
CA PRO A 18 3.39 -12.50 -10.24
C PRO A 18 3.04 -11.23 -9.45
N GLN A 19 2.76 -10.15 -10.17
CA GLN A 19 2.39 -8.85 -9.58
C GLN A 19 0.97 -8.47 -9.98
N LEU A 20 0.28 -7.76 -9.09
CA LEU A 20 -1.03 -7.15 -9.29
C LEU A 20 -0.84 -5.67 -9.59
N SER A 21 -1.40 -5.20 -10.70
CA SER A 21 -1.44 -3.77 -11.02
C SER A 21 -2.73 -3.18 -10.48
N ILE A 22 -2.64 -2.27 -9.51
CA ILE A 22 -3.79 -1.65 -8.84
C ILE A 22 -3.66 -0.13 -8.80
N THR A 23 -4.78 0.54 -8.55
CA THR A 23 -4.81 1.97 -8.23
C THR A 23 -5.20 2.13 -6.77
N VAL A 24 -4.39 2.87 -6.01
CA VAL A 24 -4.70 3.27 -4.63
C VAL A 24 -4.90 4.78 -4.60
N GLU A 25 -6.03 5.23 -4.04
CA GLU A 25 -6.33 6.64 -3.85
C GLU A 25 -6.36 7.00 -2.36
N PHE A 26 -5.80 8.16 -2.01
CA PHE A 26 -5.84 8.74 -0.67
C PHE A 26 -6.60 10.07 -0.68
N SER A 27 -7.49 10.24 0.30
CA SER A 27 -8.27 11.46 0.49
C SER A 27 -8.49 11.77 1.98
N GLY A 28 -9.10 12.92 2.26
CA GLY A 28 -9.35 13.38 3.64
C GLY A 28 -8.07 13.76 4.38
N GLY A 29 -7.02 14.19 3.67
CA GLY A 29 -5.74 14.60 4.24
C GLY A 29 -4.71 13.46 4.33
N LEU A 30 -5.10 12.22 4.04
CA LEU A 30 -4.18 11.08 4.02
C LEU A 30 -3.12 11.20 2.92
N GLU A 31 -3.40 11.90 1.82
CA GLU A 31 -2.43 12.12 0.74
C GLU A 31 -1.12 12.77 1.23
N MET A 32 -1.15 13.49 2.35
CA MET A 32 0.03 14.10 2.97
C MET A 32 1.04 13.05 3.48
N LEU A 33 0.61 11.82 3.76
CA LEU A 33 1.47 10.72 4.21
C LEU A 33 2.14 9.97 3.05
N PHE A 34 1.71 10.27 1.81
CA PHE A 34 2.10 9.56 0.59
C PHE A 34 2.52 10.57 -0.49
N SER A 35 3.53 11.38 -0.20
CA SER A 35 4.14 12.36 -1.12
C SER A 35 3.19 13.43 -1.66
N HIS A 36 2.13 13.78 -0.92
CA HIS A 36 1.07 14.69 -1.37
C HIS A 36 0.38 14.24 -2.66
N GLN A 37 0.46 12.96 -3.00
CA GLN A 37 -0.14 12.38 -4.18
C GLN A 37 -1.43 11.67 -3.78
N ARG A 38 -2.51 11.96 -4.51
CA ARG A 38 -3.79 11.28 -4.27
C ARG A 38 -3.81 9.90 -4.89
N ASN A 39 -3.43 9.79 -6.16
CA ASN A 39 -3.57 8.57 -6.94
C ASN A 39 -2.21 7.88 -7.12
N HIS A 40 -2.07 6.65 -6.66
CA HIS A 40 -0.88 5.82 -6.82
C HIS A 40 -1.21 4.60 -7.67
N VAL A 41 -0.53 4.44 -8.81
CA VAL A 41 -0.58 3.20 -9.58
C VAL A 41 0.54 2.31 -9.08
N LEU A 42 0.19 1.18 -8.48
CA LEU A 42 1.11 0.28 -7.81
C LEU A 42 1.16 -1.08 -8.51
N ALA A 43 2.35 -1.67 -8.53
CA ALA A 43 2.55 -3.07 -8.88
C ALA A 43 2.99 -3.81 -7.60
N ILE A 44 2.06 -4.51 -6.96
CA ILE A 44 2.31 -5.23 -5.70
C ILE A 44 2.51 -6.72 -5.96
N PRO A 45 3.28 -7.46 -5.14
CA PRO A 45 3.32 -8.92 -5.23
C PRO A 45 1.92 -9.52 -5.07
N ALA A 46 1.56 -10.49 -5.92
CA ALA A 46 0.26 -11.17 -5.87
C ALA A 46 0.11 -12.14 -4.69
N ALA A 47 1.22 -12.44 -4.00
CA ALA A 47 1.23 -13.28 -2.83
C ALA A 47 2.21 -12.74 -1.77
N ASP A 48 1.90 -13.01 -0.51
CA ASP A 48 2.77 -12.72 0.63
C ASP A 48 3.98 -13.68 0.68
N LYS A 49 4.82 -13.51 1.70
CA LYS A 49 6.00 -14.34 1.95
C LYS A 49 5.69 -15.84 2.16
N ASP A 50 4.47 -16.16 2.56
CA ASP A 50 3.99 -17.52 2.84
C ASP A 50 3.25 -18.12 1.62
N GLY A 51 3.16 -17.37 0.51
CA GLY A 51 2.50 -17.79 -0.72
C GLY A 51 0.98 -17.62 -0.71
N ARG A 52 0.42 -16.93 0.29
CA ARG A 52 -1.01 -16.62 0.37
C ARG A 52 -1.34 -15.41 -0.49
N ALA A 53 -2.55 -15.36 -1.04
CA ALA A 53 -3.00 -14.23 -1.86
C ALA A 53 -2.83 -12.89 -1.12
N ALA A 54 -2.45 -11.85 -1.86
CA ALA A 54 -2.35 -10.51 -1.30
C ALA A 54 -3.72 -10.00 -0.88
N THR A 55 -3.91 -9.71 0.41
CA THR A 55 -5.16 -9.16 0.95
C THR A 55 -5.08 -7.65 1.19
N ILE A 56 -6.19 -7.02 1.58
CA ILE A 56 -6.19 -5.62 2.02
C ILE A 56 -5.28 -5.41 3.25
N ALA A 57 -5.26 -6.34 4.22
CA ALA A 57 -4.30 -6.27 5.33
C ALA A 57 -2.85 -6.23 4.83
N TYR A 58 -2.49 -7.12 3.89
CA TYR A 58 -1.17 -7.10 3.26
C TYR A 58 -0.90 -5.79 2.51
N LEU A 59 -1.89 -5.23 1.83
CA LEU A 59 -1.77 -3.94 1.15
C LEU A 59 -1.49 -2.80 2.14
N ILE A 60 -2.18 -2.76 3.29
CA ILE A 60 -1.96 -1.73 4.32
C ILE A 60 -0.51 -1.78 4.81
N ASP A 61 0.01 -2.97 5.11
CA ASP A 61 1.41 -3.16 5.49
C ASP A 61 2.36 -2.73 4.37
N TYR A 62 2.08 -3.14 3.12
CA TYR A 62 2.87 -2.79 1.95
C TYR A 62 2.95 -1.27 1.75
N LEU A 63 1.82 -0.57 1.87
CA LEU A 63 1.73 0.89 1.74
C LEU A 63 2.60 1.56 2.80
N CYS A 64 2.54 1.12 4.05
CA CYS A 64 3.35 1.69 5.13
C CYS A 64 4.84 1.47 4.93
N ASP A 65 5.24 0.32 4.38
CA ASP A 65 6.64 -0.06 4.31
C ASP A 65 7.34 0.42 3.03
N HIS A 66 6.58 0.65 1.94
CA HIS A 66 7.14 0.93 0.61
C HIS A 66 6.66 2.23 -0.03
N VAL A 67 5.50 2.77 0.38
CA VAL A 67 4.86 3.90 -0.31
C VAL A 67 4.79 5.14 0.58
N MET A 68 4.55 4.96 1.88
CA MET A 68 4.51 6.04 2.85
C MET A 68 5.87 6.73 2.97
N ASP A 69 5.88 8.06 2.88
CA ASP A 69 7.09 8.88 3.01
C ASP A 69 7.09 9.77 4.26
N ASP A 70 6.06 9.66 5.09
CA ASP A 70 5.95 10.36 6.38
C ASP A 70 6.21 9.42 7.56
N SER A 71 6.90 9.92 8.59
CA SER A 71 7.19 9.20 9.83
C SER A 71 5.97 8.93 10.72
N ARG A 72 4.85 9.64 10.52
CA ARG A 72 3.64 9.59 11.33
C ARG A 72 2.73 8.42 10.93
N LYS A 73 3.28 7.20 10.91
CA LYS A 73 2.56 5.96 10.58
C LYS A 73 1.31 5.77 11.45
N ASP A 74 1.32 6.27 12.67
CA ASP A 74 0.20 6.23 13.60
C ASP A 74 -1.05 6.98 13.12
N LEU A 75 -0.93 7.91 12.15
CA LEU A 75 -2.07 8.58 11.51
C LEU A 75 -2.80 7.70 10.49
N PHE A 76 -2.18 6.61 10.05
CA PHE A 76 -2.75 5.66 9.10
C PHE A 76 -3.06 4.29 9.75
N VAL A 77 -2.16 3.78 10.59
CA VAL A 77 -2.27 2.48 11.28
C VAL A 77 -2.10 2.66 12.78
N LEU A 78 -3.02 2.14 13.57
CA LEU A 78 -2.98 2.14 15.04
C LEU A 78 -3.10 0.71 15.56
N ASP A 79 -2.24 0.31 16.51
CA ASP A 79 -2.23 -1.03 17.09
C ASP A 79 -2.22 -2.17 16.05
N ASN A 80 -1.46 -1.99 14.96
CA ASN A 80 -1.37 -2.92 13.82
C ASN A 80 -2.64 -3.06 12.97
N HIS A 81 -3.66 -2.22 13.19
CA HIS A 81 -4.87 -2.16 12.38
C HIS A 81 -5.02 -0.81 11.69
N LEU A 82 -5.84 -0.75 10.64
CA LEU A 82 -6.20 0.53 10.04
C LEU A 82 -6.79 1.46 11.10
N ARG A 83 -6.32 2.71 11.18
CA ARG A 83 -6.77 3.64 12.21
C ARG A 83 -8.30 3.83 12.11
N PRO A 84 -9.04 3.72 13.22
CA PRO A 84 -10.48 4.02 13.25
C PRO A 84 -10.77 5.42 12.69
N GLY A 85 -11.82 5.54 11.87
CA GLY A 85 -12.16 6.77 11.16
C GLY A 85 -11.43 6.95 9.82
N ILE A 86 -10.77 5.91 9.32
CA ILE A 86 -10.47 5.76 7.90
C ILE A 86 -11.51 4.81 7.30
N LEU A 87 -12.16 5.25 6.21
CA LEU A 87 -13.06 4.43 5.40
C LEU A 87 -12.28 3.87 4.21
N VAL A 88 -12.59 2.63 3.82
CA VAL A 88 -12.01 1.98 2.65
C VAL A 88 -13.12 1.65 1.66
N LEU A 89 -12.94 2.06 0.40
CA LEU A 89 -13.78 1.60 -0.71
C LEU A 89 -12.95 0.73 -1.64
N ILE A 90 -13.53 -0.39 -2.08
CA ILE A 90 -12.96 -1.28 -3.09
C ILE A 90 -13.87 -1.19 -4.31
N ASN A 91 -13.35 -0.66 -5.43
CA ASN A 91 -14.11 -0.45 -6.66
C ASN A 91 -15.44 0.32 -6.43
N ASP A 92 -15.36 1.41 -5.66
CA ASP A 92 -16.49 2.25 -5.22
C ASP A 92 -17.53 1.55 -4.31
N ALA A 93 -17.27 0.32 -3.86
CA ALA A 93 -18.07 -0.42 -2.90
C ALA A 93 -17.48 -0.34 -1.49
N ASP A 94 -18.36 -0.34 -0.48
CA ASP A 94 -17.96 -0.36 0.93
C ASP A 94 -17.25 -1.70 1.26
N TRP A 95 -16.02 -1.62 1.78
CA TRP A 95 -15.21 -2.81 2.07
C TRP A 95 -15.84 -3.77 3.08
N GLU A 96 -16.77 -3.29 3.93
CA GLU A 96 -17.50 -4.11 4.91
C GLU A 96 -18.33 -5.20 4.20
N LEU A 97 -18.73 -4.96 2.94
CA LEU A 97 -19.46 -5.92 2.12
C LEU A 97 -18.54 -6.86 1.32
N GLU A 98 -17.27 -6.51 1.18
CA GLU A 98 -16.27 -7.22 0.37
C GLU A 98 -15.35 -8.10 1.23
N GLY A 99 -15.50 -8.09 2.55
CA GLY A 99 -14.70 -8.90 3.47
C GLY A 99 -13.53 -8.16 4.13
N GLU A 100 -13.55 -6.82 4.10
CA GLU A 100 -12.64 -5.93 4.85
C GLU A 100 -11.15 -6.29 4.61
N GLU A 101 -10.38 -6.46 5.69
CA GLU A 101 -8.96 -6.83 5.67
C GLU A 101 -8.66 -8.15 4.95
N ALA A 102 -9.65 -9.05 4.85
CA ALA A 102 -9.51 -10.37 4.24
C ALA A 102 -9.80 -10.40 2.75
N TYR A 103 -10.29 -9.31 2.15
CA TYR A 103 -10.49 -9.24 0.70
C TYR A 103 -9.18 -9.51 -0.05
N GLU A 104 -9.22 -10.45 -0.99
CA GLU A 104 -8.08 -10.77 -1.87
C GLU A 104 -8.02 -9.76 -3.02
N VAL A 105 -6.97 -8.96 -3.02
CA VAL A 105 -6.74 -7.89 -4.01
C VAL A 105 -6.54 -8.51 -5.39
N GLN A 106 -7.15 -7.89 -6.40
CA GLN A 106 -7.10 -8.31 -7.79
C GLN A 106 -6.44 -7.25 -8.66
N SER A 107 -5.85 -7.69 -9.78
CA SER A 107 -5.29 -6.74 -10.74
C SER A 107 -6.43 -5.96 -11.40
N GLY A 108 -6.29 -4.64 -11.43
CA GLY A 108 -7.30 -3.72 -11.94
C GLY A 108 -8.13 -3.05 -10.84
N ASP A 109 -7.98 -3.46 -9.58
CA ASP A 109 -8.73 -2.86 -8.48
C ASP A 109 -8.37 -1.38 -8.27
N SER A 110 -9.40 -0.62 -7.88
CA SER A 110 -9.30 0.73 -7.36
C SER A 110 -9.66 0.73 -5.88
N ILE A 111 -8.69 1.03 -5.02
CA ILE A 111 -8.86 1.03 -3.57
C ILE A 111 -8.70 2.45 -3.05
N LEU A 112 -9.72 3.01 -2.42
CA LEU A 112 -9.72 4.36 -1.88
C LEU A 112 -9.69 4.33 -0.35
N PHE A 113 -8.72 5.03 0.25
CA PHE A 113 -8.67 5.30 1.69
C PHE A 113 -9.05 6.76 1.95
N VAL A 114 -10.11 6.98 2.74
CA VAL A 114 -10.57 8.32 3.10
C VAL A 114 -10.56 8.48 4.61
N SER A 115 -9.81 9.45 5.13
CA SER A 115 -9.98 9.81 6.53
C SER A 115 -11.20 10.72 6.74
N THR A 116 -12.04 10.35 7.71
CA THR A 116 -13.20 11.14 8.15
C THR A 116 -12.93 11.93 9.44
N LEU A 117 -11.79 11.69 10.09
CA LEU A 117 -11.42 12.33 11.36
C LEU A 117 -10.53 13.57 11.21
N HIS A 118 -9.84 13.74 10.09
CA HIS A 118 -8.83 14.81 9.93
C HIS A 118 -9.37 16.10 9.30
N GLY A 119 -10.69 16.33 9.36
CA GLY A 119 -11.33 17.58 8.91
C GLY A 119 -11.28 18.66 9.99
N GLY A 120 -10.20 19.45 10.01
CA GLY A 120 -10.08 20.72 10.73
C GLY A 120 -9.61 21.81 9.79
#